data_AF-A0A965Z5D1-F1
#
_entry.id   AF-A0A965Z5D1-F1
#
_cell.length_a   1.000
_cell.length_b   1.000
_cell.length_c   1.000
_cell.angle_alpha   90.00
_cell.angle_beta   90.00
_cell.angle_gamma   90.00
#
_symmetry.space_group_name_H-M   'P 1'
#
loop_
_entity.id
_entity.type
_entity.pdbx_description
1 polymer ?
#
loop_
_entity_poly.entity_id
_entity_poly.type
_entity_poly.pdbx_seq_one_letter_code
_entity_poly.pdbx_strand_id
1 'polypeptide(L)'
;MKVEPQTRSWLGQHAISAAFYVFALAGAPPLARALKAGLAGSEPLWGPGILLLAVLFLEPLGLRWKLLFLRRRNANSGFAPEGPMLATFSAVGIGHVIVTVFLGMLALDCWGAVGGGAEEASAWWGAVIVALILKEFVGLFAAGGNAAAPEAPGHWKEWTADVLLLAYGAVAYVAWWGALLDLDELAWNSLAERLVVMPIFAAIFLFFYLPMRLPFLLDEYQLHPAKGRRGRLLAELALGAAVGLYPFFV
;
A
#
# COMPACT_ATOMS: atom_id res chain seq x y z
N MET A 1 -8.29 -21.52 30.77
CA MET A 1 -8.29 -20.71 29.53
C MET A 1 -8.10 -21.64 28.36
N LYS A 2 -9.05 -21.69 27.42
CA LYS A 2 -8.83 -22.40 26.15
C LYS A 2 -7.89 -21.53 25.31
N VAL A 3 -6.72 -22.07 24.98
CA VAL A 3 -5.83 -21.48 23.98
C VAL A 3 -6.58 -21.58 22.66
N GLU A 4 -7.19 -20.49 22.20
CA GLU A 4 -7.74 -20.45 20.85
C GLU A 4 -6.62 -20.77 19.86
N PRO A 5 -6.87 -21.63 18.86
CA PRO A 5 -5.82 -21.99 17.91
C PRO A 5 -5.27 -20.73 17.25
N GLN A 6 -3.95 -20.58 17.23
CA GLN A 6 -3.21 -19.56 16.46
C GLN A 6 -3.33 -19.79 14.94
N THR A 7 -4.46 -20.26 14.45
CA THR A 7 -4.64 -20.77 13.09
C THR A 7 -4.91 -19.63 12.12
N ARG A 8 -3.87 -18.85 11.82
CA ARG A 8 -3.53 -18.73 10.40
C ARG A 8 -2.40 -19.71 10.17
N SER A 9 -2.65 -20.70 9.31
CA SER A 9 -1.56 -21.53 8.82
C SER A 9 -0.48 -20.59 8.26
N TRP A 10 0.79 -20.98 8.44
CA TRP A 10 1.94 -20.29 7.85
C TRP A 10 1.70 -19.92 6.36
N LEU A 11 1.02 -20.81 5.63
CA LEU A 11 0.56 -20.60 4.26
C LEU A 11 -0.35 -19.38 4.09
N GLY A 12 -1.33 -19.16 4.97
CA GLY A 12 -2.25 -18.02 4.89
C GLY A 12 -1.57 -16.67 5.15
N GLN A 13 -0.53 -16.65 5.97
CA GLN A 13 0.25 -15.43 6.26
C GLN A 13 1.11 -15.01 5.06
N HIS A 14 1.75 -15.97 4.40
CA HIS A 14 2.57 -15.69 3.22
C HIS A 14 1.78 -15.56 1.92
N ALA A 15 0.53 -16.05 1.88
CA ALA A 15 -0.31 -15.97 0.69
C ALA A 15 -0.58 -14.53 0.23
N ILE A 16 -0.81 -13.59 1.16
CA ILE A 16 -1.08 -12.18 0.80
C ILE A 16 0.18 -11.50 0.26
N SER A 17 1.35 -11.73 0.87
CA SER A 17 2.62 -11.22 0.35
C SER A 17 2.97 -11.84 -1.00
N ALA A 18 2.81 -13.15 -1.14
CA ALA A 18 3.05 -13.85 -2.40
C ALA A 18 2.12 -13.34 -3.51
N ALA A 19 0.82 -13.17 -3.22
CA ALA A 19 -0.15 -12.63 -4.16
C ALA A 19 0.24 -11.21 -4.61
N PHE A 20 0.69 -10.36 -3.67
CA PHE A 20 1.21 -9.04 -4.01
C PHE A 20 2.42 -9.12 -4.94
N TYR A 21 3.42 -9.94 -4.65
CA TYR A 21 4.62 -10.03 -5.49
C TYR A 21 4.34 -10.64 -6.87
N VAL A 22 3.47 -11.66 -6.94
CA VAL A 22 3.01 -12.22 -8.22
C VAL A 22 2.30 -11.15 -9.04
N PHE A 23 1.43 -10.35 -8.42
CA PHE A 23 0.78 -9.24 -9.08
C PHE A 23 1.79 -8.16 -9.51
N ALA A 24 2.72 -7.77 -8.65
CA ALA A 24 3.73 -6.75 -8.94
C ALA A 24 4.64 -7.15 -10.12
N LEU A 25 4.98 -8.43 -10.24
CA LEU A 25 5.82 -8.94 -11.34
C LEU A 25 5.06 -9.11 -12.66
N ALA A 26 3.84 -9.66 -12.63
CA ALA A 26 3.14 -10.07 -13.85
C ALA A 26 1.96 -9.17 -14.21
N GLY A 27 1.20 -8.70 -13.21
CA GLY A 27 -0.02 -7.92 -13.41
C GLY A 27 0.23 -6.41 -13.50
N ALA A 28 1.13 -5.87 -12.68
CA ALA A 28 1.38 -4.45 -12.60
C ALA A 28 1.97 -3.84 -13.90
N PRO A 29 2.96 -4.46 -14.58
CA PRO A 29 3.55 -3.86 -15.78
C PRO A 29 2.57 -3.62 -16.95
N PRO A 30 1.71 -4.58 -17.37
CA PRO A 30 0.74 -4.31 -18.43
C PRO A 30 -0.33 -3.30 -18.00
N LEU A 31 -0.74 -3.30 -16.72
CA LEU A 31 -1.72 -2.33 -16.20
C LEU A 31 -1.15 -0.90 -16.16
N ALA A 32 0.09 -0.74 -15.72
CA ALA A 32 0.79 0.54 -15.70
C ALA A 32 0.91 1.13 -17.10
N ARG A 33 1.32 0.33 -18.09
CA ARG A 33 1.39 0.75 -19.50
C ARG A 33 0.04 1.16 -20.06
N ALA A 34 -1.02 0.42 -19.76
CA ALA A 34 -2.37 0.76 -20.20
C ALA A 34 -2.86 2.08 -19.57
N LEU A 35 -2.59 2.29 -18.28
CA LEU A 35 -2.94 3.52 -17.57
C LEU A 35 -2.18 4.72 -18.14
N LYS A 36 -0.86 4.59 -18.33
CA LYS A 36 -0.02 5.64 -18.93
C LYS A 36 -0.48 6.00 -20.34
N ALA A 37 -0.72 4.99 -21.19
CA ALA A 37 -1.20 5.21 -22.55
C ALA A 37 -2.56 5.92 -22.57
N GLY A 38 -3.46 5.58 -21.65
CA GLY A 38 -4.74 6.26 -21.52
C GLY A 38 -4.58 7.71 -21.05
N LEU A 39 -3.72 7.98 -20.07
CA LEU A 39 -3.49 9.33 -19.51
C LEU A 39 -2.79 10.27 -20.48
N ALA A 40 -2.03 9.72 -21.45
CA ALA A 40 -1.49 10.50 -22.56
C ALA A 40 -2.58 10.99 -23.54
N GLY A 41 -3.77 10.38 -23.50
CA GLY A 41 -4.93 10.82 -24.27
C GLY A 41 -5.66 11.99 -23.61
N SER A 42 -6.45 12.73 -24.39
CA SER A 42 -7.31 13.81 -23.90
C SER A 42 -8.68 13.32 -23.41
N GLU A 43 -8.99 12.03 -23.56
CA GLU A 43 -10.28 11.47 -23.20
C GLU A 43 -10.31 10.97 -21.75
N PRO A 44 -11.40 11.22 -20.99
CA PRO A 44 -11.59 10.68 -19.66
C PRO A 44 -11.60 9.15 -19.61
N LEU A 45 -10.74 8.58 -18.77
CA LEU A 45 -10.68 7.16 -18.39
C LEU A 45 -11.54 6.88 -17.16
N TRP A 46 -12.84 6.71 -17.36
CA TRP A 46 -13.78 6.47 -16.26
C TRP A 46 -13.44 5.23 -15.42
N GLY A 47 -13.10 4.11 -16.05
CA GLY A 47 -12.84 2.83 -15.39
C GLY A 47 -11.71 2.90 -14.34
N PRO A 48 -10.48 3.30 -14.72
CA PRO A 48 -9.38 3.49 -13.78
C PRO A 48 -9.70 4.46 -12.64
N GLY A 49 -10.36 5.60 -12.93
CA GLY A 49 -10.75 6.55 -11.89
C GLY A 49 -11.74 5.97 -10.88
N ILE A 50 -12.76 5.21 -11.34
CA ILE A 50 -13.70 4.51 -10.46
C ILE A 50 -12.97 3.46 -9.61
N LEU A 51 -12.06 2.69 -10.19
CA LEU A 51 -11.28 1.70 -9.46
C LEU A 51 -10.43 2.35 -8.35
N LEU A 52 -9.75 3.46 -8.65
CA LEU A 52 -8.96 4.22 -7.69
C LEU A 52 -9.82 4.73 -6.53
N LEU A 53 -10.98 5.33 -6.82
CA LEU A 53 -11.89 5.77 -5.77
C LEU A 53 -12.47 4.60 -4.96
N ALA A 54 -12.80 3.48 -5.60
CA ALA A 54 -13.32 2.31 -4.91
C ALA A 54 -12.32 1.76 -3.89
N VAL A 55 -11.04 1.63 -4.26
CA VAL A 55 -10.02 1.19 -3.30
C VAL A 55 -9.78 2.23 -2.20
N LEU A 56 -9.79 3.53 -2.52
CA LEU A 56 -9.66 4.60 -1.53
C LEU A 56 -10.80 4.61 -0.51
N PHE A 57 -12.02 4.29 -0.95
CA PHE A 57 -13.21 4.23 -0.09
C PHE A 57 -13.28 2.95 0.75
N LEU A 58 -12.83 1.82 0.20
CA LEU A 58 -12.89 0.52 0.88
C LEU A 58 -11.70 0.28 1.82
N GLU A 59 -10.54 0.90 1.57
CA GLU A 59 -9.33 0.76 2.39
C GLU A 59 -9.59 0.99 3.89
N PRO A 60 -10.31 2.04 4.34
CA PRO A 60 -10.55 2.28 5.76
C PRO A 60 -11.34 1.17 6.45
N LEU A 61 -12.26 0.53 5.71
CA LEU A 61 -13.03 -0.59 6.22
C LEU A 61 -12.10 -1.80 6.44
N GLY A 62 -11.22 -2.07 5.47
CA GLY A 62 -10.20 -3.10 5.58
C GLY A 62 -9.25 -2.84 6.76
N LEU A 63 -8.69 -1.63 6.86
CA LEU A 63 -7.78 -1.24 7.92
C LEU A 63 -8.44 -1.34 9.30
N ARG A 64 -9.66 -0.83 9.45
CA ARG A 64 -10.43 -0.91 10.70
C ARG A 64 -10.63 -2.35 11.12
N TRP A 65 -11.13 -3.21 10.23
CA TRP A 65 -11.36 -4.62 10.57
C TRP A 65 -10.05 -5.32 10.92
N LYS A 66 -8.99 -5.11 10.14
CA LYS A 66 -7.65 -5.66 10.39
C LYS A 66 -7.18 -5.33 11.81
N LEU A 67 -7.23 -4.06 12.20
CA LEU A 67 -6.81 -3.60 13.53
C LEU A 67 -7.67 -4.18 14.66
N LEU A 68 -8.98 -4.28 14.49
CA LEU A 68 -9.87 -4.89 15.48
C LEU A 68 -9.53 -6.37 15.72
N PHE A 69 -9.25 -7.13 14.66
CA PHE A 69 -8.83 -8.54 14.77
C PHE A 69 -7.44 -8.70 15.35
N LEU A 70 -6.50 -7.83 14.96
CA LEU A 70 -5.14 -7.82 15.52
C LEU A 70 -5.15 -7.56 17.03
N ARG A 71 -5.91 -6.56 17.49
CA ARG A 71 -6.07 -6.28 18.93
C ARG A 71 -6.70 -7.45 19.69
N ARG A 72 -7.71 -8.12 19.11
CA ARG A 72 -8.30 -9.32 19.71
C ARG A 72 -7.27 -10.43 19.88
N ARG A 73 -6.43 -10.67 18.86
CA ARG A 73 -5.34 -11.65 18.93
C ARG A 73 -4.27 -11.24 19.94
N ASN A 74 -3.97 -9.94 20.03
CA ASN A 74 -2.93 -9.41 20.91
C ASN A 74 -3.36 -9.32 22.40
N ALA A 75 -4.67 -9.23 22.69
CA ALA A 75 -5.21 -9.17 24.06
C ALA A 75 -4.84 -10.40 24.92
N ASN A 76 -4.40 -11.50 24.31
CA ASN A 76 -4.00 -12.74 24.98
C ASN A 76 -2.47 -12.95 25.03
N SER A 77 -1.68 -12.06 24.45
CA SER A 77 -0.21 -12.17 24.41
C SER A 77 0.43 -11.07 25.24
N GLY A 78 1.38 -11.44 26.11
CA GLY A 78 2.26 -10.52 26.85
C GLY A 78 3.26 -9.83 25.92
N PHE A 79 2.75 -9.18 24.88
CA PHE A 79 3.53 -8.55 23.83
C PHE A 79 4.36 -7.40 24.40
N ALA A 80 5.66 -7.47 24.19
CA ALA A 80 6.60 -6.41 24.48
C ALA A 80 7.03 -5.75 23.16
N PRO A 81 6.75 -4.45 22.93
CA PRO A 81 7.23 -3.75 21.76
C PRO A 81 8.78 -3.71 21.75
N GLU A 82 9.41 -4.23 20.70
CA GLU A 82 10.85 -4.03 20.45
C GLU A 82 11.06 -2.90 19.43
N GLY A 83 11.91 -1.92 19.80
CA GLY A 83 12.48 -0.93 18.87
C GLY A 83 11.65 0.35 18.66
N PRO A 84 12.01 1.17 17.65
CA PRO A 84 11.41 2.48 17.38
C PRO A 84 10.07 2.34 16.64
N MET A 85 9.19 1.50 17.16
CA MET A 85 7.88 1.17 16.59
C MET A 85 7.05 2.41 16.28
N LEU A 86 7.11 3.41 17.16
CA LEU A 86 6.45 4.69 16.97
C LEU A 86 6.99 5.45 15.75
N ALA A 87 8.31 5.44 15.52
CA ALA A 87 8.91 6.08 14.34
C ALA A 87 8.51 5.35 13.05
N THR A 88 8.52 4.01 13.06
CA THR A 88 8.08 3.22 11.90
C THR A 88 6.61 3.47 11.59
N PHE A 89 5.72 3.44 12.59
CA PHE A 89 4.30 3.73 12.39
C PHE A 89 4.04 5.17 11.96
N SER A 90 4.78 6.15 12.49
CA SER A 90 4.67 7.54 12.04
C SER A 90 5.11 7.70 10.60
N ALA A 91 6.25 7.14 10.20
CA ALA A 91 6.75 7.22 8.83
C ALA A 91 5.81 6.51 7.83
N VAL A 92 5.35 5.31 8.18
CA VAL A 92 4.41 4.54 7.36
C VAL A 92 3.05 5.25 7.28
N GLY A 93 2.56 5.81 8.38
CA GLY A 93 1.31 6.57 8.41
C GLY A 93 1.37 7.84 7.54
N ILE A 94 2.44 8.62 7.67
CA ILE A 94 2.67 9.80 6.81
C ILE A 94 2.76 9.36 5.34
N GLY A 95 3.55 8.33 5.04
CA GLY A 95 3.66 7.82 3.68
C GLY A 95 2.33 7.30 3.13
N HIS A 96 1.47 6.73 3.97
CA HIS A 96 0.15 6.27 3.57
C HIS A 96 -0.76 7.45 3.18
N VAL A 97 -0.76 8.53 3.96
CA VAL A 97 -1.47 9.78 3.62
C VAL A 97 -1.01 10.31 2.27
N ILE A 98 0.31 10.35 2.05
CA ILE A 98 0.89 10.85 0.80
C ILE A 98 0.42 9.98 -0.38
N VAL A 99 0.49 8.65 -0.27
CA VAL A 99 0.02 7.72 -1.30
C VAL A 99 -1.48 7.92 -1.57
N THR A 100 -2.31 8.02 -0.53
CA THR A 100 -3.76 8.28 -0.68
C THR A 100 -4.03 9.55 -1.48
N VAL A 101 -3.32 10.64 -1.17
CA VAL A 101 -3.48 11.91 -1.89
C VAL A 101 -3.09 11.74 -3.36
N PHE A 102 -1.97 11.07 -3.65
CA PHE A 102 -1.55 10.80 -5.04
C PHE A 102 -2.55 9.95 -5.81
N LEU A 103 -3.13 8.92 -5.19
CA LEU A 103 -4.16 8.11 -5.83
C LEU A 103 -5.43 8.92 -6.11
N GLY A 104 -5.80 9.82 -5.20
CA GLY A 104 -6.88 10.77 -5.40
C GLY A 104 -6.63 11.69 -6.59
N MET A 105 -5.43 12.26 -6.67
CA MET A 105 -5.02 13.12 -7.79
C MET A 105 -5.04 12.35 -9.11
N LEU A 106 -4.53 11.12 -9.13
CA LEU A 106 -4.55 10.27 -10.32
C LEU A 106 -5.98 9.91 -10.75
N ALA A 107 -6.89 9.71 -9.81
CA ALA A 107 -8.30 9.47 -10.13
C ALA A 107 -8.95 10.70 -10.78
N LEU A 108 -8.61 11.90 -10.31
CA LEU A 108 -9.06 13.16 -10.91
C LEU A 108 -8.46 13.40 -12.30
N ASP A 109 -7.19 13.04 -12.48
CA ASP A 109 -6.48 13.11 -13.77
C ASP A 109 -7.09 12.16 -14.79
N CYS A 110 -7.42 10.93 -14.37
CA CYS A 110 -8.18 9.99 -15.21
C CYS A 110 -9.51 10.58 -15.70
N TRP A 111 -10.11 11.55 -15.01
CA TRP A 111 -11.38 12.15 -15.41
C TRP A 111 -11.23 13.52 -16.09
N GLY A 112 -9.99 13.96 -16.35
CA GLY A 112 -9.70 15.27 -16.93
C GLY A 112 -10.05 16.44 -16.00
N ALA A 113 -10.19 16.19 -14.69
CA ALA A 113 -10.50 17.24 -13.72
C ALA A 113 -9.26 18.03 -13.27
N VAL A 114 -8.07 17.40 -13.31
CA VAL A 114 -6.78 17.99 -12.97
C VAL A 114 -5.68 17.26 -13.76
N GLY A 115 -4.81 17.94 -14.51
CA GLY A 115 -3.69 17.28 -15.20
C GLY A 115 -3.40 17.86 -16.59
N GLY A 116 -2.57 17.15 -17.37
CA GLY A 116 -2.04 17.65 -18.65
C GLY A 116 -3.07 17.89 -19.76
N GLY A 117 -4.28 17.31 -19.63
CA GLY A 117 -5.38 17.46 -20.59
C GLY A 117 -6.49 18.45 -20.17
N ALA A 118 -6.42 19.05 -18.98
CA ALA A 118 -7.44 19.98 -18.50
C ALA A 118 -7.11 21.42 -18.93
N GLU A 119 -8.00 22.06 -19.70
CA GLU A 119 -7.86 23.49 -20.07
C GLU A 119 -7.91 24.41 -18.84
N GLU A 120 -8.70 24.03 -17.83
CA GLU A 120 -8.74 24.66 -16.50
C GLU A 120 -8.85 23.58 -15.41
N ALA A 121 -8.07 23.71 -14.33
CA ALA A 121 -8.18 22.80 -13.19
C ALA A 121 -9.54 22.98 -12.50
N SER A 122 -10.28 21.89 -12.30
CA SER A 122 -11.65 21.96 -11.80
C SER A 122 -11.73 22.45 -10.36
N ALA A 123 -12.53 23.47 -10.07
CA ALA A 123 -12.55 24.17 -8.77
C ALA A 123 -12.78 23.28 -7.52
N TRP A 124 -13.28 22.05 -7.67
CA TRP A 124 -13.54 21.11 -6.57
C TRP A 124 -12.35 20.19 -6.22
N TRP A 125 -11.23 20.23 -6.97
CA TRP A 125 -10.06 19.37 -6.68
C TRP A 125 -9.52 19.57 -5.25
N GLY A 126 -9.49 20.83 -4.78
CA GLY A 126 -9.07 21.16 -3.41
C GLY A 126 -9.96 20.52 -2.35
N ALA A 127 -11.28 20.45 -2.60
CA ALA A 127 -12.22 19.81 -1.68
C ALA A 127 -11.99 18.29 -1.60
N VAL A 128 -11.62 17.65 -2.72
CA VAL A 128 -11.28 16.21 -2.76
C VAL A 128 -10.04 15.93 -1.94
N ILE A 129 -8.97 16.73 -2.09
CA ILE A 129 -7.76 16.56 -1.29
C ILE A 129 -8.07 16.72 0.20
N VAL A 130 -8.80 17.75 0.58
CA VAL A 130 -9.20 17.96 1.98
C VAL A 130 -10.01 16.76 2.48
N ALA A 131 -10.96 16.25 1.70
CA ALA A 131 -11.74 15.07 2.06
C ALA A 131 -10.86 13.81 2.24
N LEU A 132 -9.89 13.59 1.36
CA LEU A 132 -8.94 12.47 1.46
C LEU A 132 -8.05 12.59 2.70
N ILE A 133 -7.54 13.78 2.99
CA ILE A 133 -6.76 14.04 4.21
C ILE A 133 -7.61 13.78 5.45
N LEU A 134 -8.83 14.32 5.52
CA LEU A 134 -9.74 14.10 6.63
C LEU A 134 -10.09 12.60 6.78
N LYS A 135 -10.30 11.89 5.67
CA LYS A 135 -10.51 10.44 5.64
C LYS A 135 -9.35 9.69 6.29
N GLU A 136 -8.11 10.05 5.98
CA GLU A 136 -6.92 9.45 6.59
C GLU A 136 -6.83 9.74 8.09
N PHE A 137 -7.07 10.99 8.52
CA PHE A 137 -7.09 11.33 9.93
C PHE A 137 -8.15 10.54 10.70
N VAL A 138 -9.37 10.44 10.16
CA VAL A 138 -10.44 9.63 10.77
C VAL A 138 -10.02 8.15 10.87
N GLY A 139 -9.37 7.62 9.83
CA GLY A 139 -8.81 6.27 9.84
C GLY A 139 -7.77 6.07 10.96
N LEU A 140 -6.82 7.00 11.08
CA LEU A 140 -5.78 6.98 12.12
C LEU A 140 -6.36 7.09 13.54
N PHE A 141 -7.36 7.96 13.76
CA PHE A 141 -8.01 8.07 15.06
C PHE A 141 -8.83 6.82 15.41
N ALA A 142 -9.55 6.24 14.45
CA ALA A 142 -10.25 4.96 14.65
C ALA A 142 -9.27 3.81 14.94
N ALA A 143 -8.08 3.87 14.34
CA ALA A 143 -6.96 2.97 14.58
C ALA A 143 -6.27 3.15 15.94
N GLY A 144 -6.56 4.22 16.71
CA GLY A 144 -5.99 4.47 18.03
C GLY A 144 -6.80 3.92 19.22
N GLY A 145 -8.03 3.44 19.02
CA GLY A 145 -8.88 2.96 20.11
C GLY A 145 -8.46 1.61 20.73
N ASN A 146 -9.12 1.20 21.82
CA ASN A 146 -8.91 -0.12 22.46
C ASN A 146 -9.97 -1.17 22.08
N ALA A 147 -10.88 -0.83 21.16
CA ALA A 147 -11.91 -1.76 20.70
C ALA A 147 -11.27 -2.98 20.02
N ALA A 148 -11.85 -4.16 20.24
CA ALA A 148 -11.47 -5.42 19.60
C ALA A 148 -12.64 -5.99 18.78
N ALA A 149 -12.35 -6.86 17.82
CA ALA A 149 -13.39 -7.48 17.01
C ALA A 149 -14.33 -8.33 17.88
N PRO A 150 -15.67 -8.19 17.75
CA PRO A 150 -16.61 -9.05 18.45
C PRO A 150 -16.59 -10.49 17.91
N GLU A 151 -16.22 -10.69 16.65
CA GLU A 151 -16.11 -12.01 16.02
C GLU A 151 -14.78 -12.72 16.34
N ALA A 152 -14.83 -14.05 16.36
CA ALA A 152 -13.64 -14.88 16.59
C ALA A 152 -12.59 -14.72 15.48
N PRO A 153 -11.29 -14.90 15.79
CA PRO A 153 -10.24 -14.91 14.76
C PRO A 153 -10.51 -16.00 13.71
N GLY A 154 -10.19 -15.70 12.43
CA GLY A 154 -10.52 -16.56 11.28
C GLY A 154 -11.89 -16.27 10.66
N HIS A 155 -12.66 -15.33 11.20
CA HIS A 155 -13.91 -14.87 10.60
C HIS A 155 -13.69 -14.25 9.21
N TRP A 156 -14.68 -14.36 8.32
CA TRP A 156 -14.56 -13.89 6.92
C TRP A 156 -14.19 -12.41 6.82
N LYS A 157 -14.63 -11.56 7.77
CA LYS A 157 -14.25 -10.15 7.86
C LYS A 157 -12.73 -9.93 7.96
N GLU A 158 -12.02 -10.81 8.65
CA GLU A 158 -10.55 -10.74 8.77
C GLU A 158 -9.89 -11.02 7.41
N TRP A 159 -10.42 -11.99 6.65
CA TRP A 159 -9.93 -12.28 5.30
C TRP A 159 -10.28 -11.16 4.32
N THR A 160 -11.52 -10.66 4.35
CA THR A 160 -11.94 -9.52 3.53
C THR A 160 -11.08 -8.29 3.81
N ALA A 161 -10.73 -8.04 5.08
CA ALA A 161 -9.81 -6.96 5.43
C ALA A 161 -8.47 -7.07 4.71
N ASP A 162 -7.87 -8.26 4.68
CA ASP A 162 -6.60 -8.45 3.96
C ASP A 162 -6.75 -8.28 2.45
N VAL A 163 -7.85 -8.77 1.86
CA VAL A 163 -8.10 -8.64 0.41
C VAL A 163 -8.28 -7.17 0.03
N LEU A 164 -9.04 -6.40 0.82
CA LEU A 164 -9.21 -4.96 0.58
C LEU A 164 -7.89 -4.21 0.66
N LEU A 165 -7.08 -4.51 1.67
CA LEU A 165 -5.78 -3.87 1.84
C LEU A 165 -4.74 -4.34 0.79
N LEU A 166 -4.82 -5.59 0.34
CA LEU A 166 -4.03 -6.09 -0.78
C LEU A 166 -4.43 -5.37 -2.08
N ALA A 167 -5.72 -5.23 -2.35
CA ALA A 167 -6.22 -4.50 -3.52
C ALA A 167 -5.76 -3.04 -3.50
N TYR A 168 -5.86 -2.37 -2.34
CA TYR A 168 -5.30 -1.03 -2.15
C TYR A 168 -3.80 -0.99 -2.44
N GLY A 169 -3.00 -1.86 -1.81
CA GLY A 169 -1.55 -1.90 -2.02
C GLY A 169 -1.16 -2.20 -3.47
N ALA A 170 -1.89 -3.08 -4.15
CA ALA A 170 -1.70 -3.43 -5.56
C ALA A 170 -1.99 -2.25 -6.48
N VAL A 171 -3.14 -1.57 -6.30
CA VAL A 171 -3.50 -0.38 -7.07
C VAL A 171 -2.52 0.75 -6.80
N ALA A 172 -2.15 0.97 -5.53
CA ALA A 172 -1.16 1.96 -5.13
C ALA A 172 0.20 1.72 -5.79
N TYR A 173 0.64 0.45 -5.85
CA TYR A 173 1.88 0.06 -6.52
C TYR A 173 1.85 0.40 -8.02
N VAL A 174 0.78 0.03 -8.74
CA VAL A 174 0.64 0.32 -10.17
C VAL A 174 0.63 1.82 -10.42
N ALA A 175 -0.20 2.56 -9.67
CA ALA A 175 -0.36 3.99 -9.83
C ALA A 175 0.93 4.77 -9.53
N TRP A 176 1.63 4.42 -8.44
CA TRP A 176 2.80 5.16 -7.99
C TRP A 176 4.10 4.73 -8.66
N TRP A 177 4.38 3.42 -8.65
CA TRP A 177 5.66 2.91 -9.15
C TRP A 177 5.62 2.65 -10.65
N GLY A 178 4.47 2.17 -11.16
CA GLY A 178 4.32 1.83 -12.56
C GLY A 178 3.96 3.01 -13.46
N ALA A 179 3.06 3.90 -13.04
CA ALA A 179 2.52 4.95 -13.90
C ALA A 179 3.19 6.32 -13.71
N LEU A 180 3.64 6.66 -12.49
CA LEU A 180 4.25 7.97 -12.21
C LEU A 180 5.78 7.97 -12.35
N LEU A 181 6.43 6.83 -12.14
CA LEU A 181 7.86 6.67 -12.36
C LEU A 181 8.10 6.08 -13.74
N ASP A 182 8.29 6.97 -14.69
CA ASP A 182 8.52 6.64 -16.08
C ASP A 182 9.96 6.16 -16.31
N LEU A 183 10.26 4.98 -15.78
CA LEU A 183 11.60 4.40 -15.84
C LEU A 183 12.07 4.12 -17.26
N ASP A 184 11.12 3.95 -18.19
CA ASP A 184 11.35 3.70 -19.62
C ASP A 184 11.75 4.99 -20.37
N GLU A 185 11.26 6.16 -19.93
CA GLU A 185 11.64 7.46 -20.52
C GLU A 185 12.94 8.04 -19.96
N LEU A 186 13.47 7.47 -18.87
CA LEU A 186 14.81 7.80 -18.42
C LEU A 186 15.80 7.30 -19.48
N ALA A 187 16.31 8.23 -20.29
CA ALA A 187 17.29 7.98 -21.35
C ALA A 187 18.65 7.58 -20.75
N TRP A 188 18.75 6.35 -20.26
CA TRP A 188 19.98 5.78 -19.72
C TRP A 188 20.97 5.49 -20.85
N ASN A 189 22.09 6.20 -20.88
CA ASN A 189 23.12 6.04 -21.89
C ASN A 189 24.11 4.91 -21.54
N SER A 190 24.13 4.45 -20.27
CA SER A 190 24.98 3.34 -19.83
C SER A 190 24.46 2.62 -18.58
N LEU A 191 24.94 1.38 -18.36
CA LEU A 191 24.71 0.64 -17.11
C LEU A 191 25.29 1.38 -15.89
N ALA A 192 26.40 2.12 -16.07
CA ALA A 192 27.02 2.89 -15.01
C ALA A 192 26.09 4.00 -14.49
N GLU A 193 25.40 4.72 -15.39
CA GLU A 193 24.39 5.71 -15.01
C GLU A 193 23.25 5.08 -14.21
N ARG A 194 22.74 3.92 -14.66
CA ARG A 194 21.69 3.18 -13.93
C ARG A 194 22.14 2.83 -12.51
N LEU A 195 23.35 2.28 -12.36
CA LEU A 195 23.90 1.89 -11.05
C LEU A 195 24.16 3.09 -10.12
N VAL A 196 24.50 4.25 -10.67
CA VAL A 196 24.71 5.49 -9.89
C VAL A 196 23.40 6.02 -9.30
N VAL A 197 22.30 5.99 -10.07
CA VAL A 197 21.00 6.52 -9.62
C VAL A 197 20.18 5.46 -8.86
N MET A 198 20.48 4.17 -9.05
CA MET A 198 19.79 3.05 -8.40
C MET A 198 19.61 3.22 -6.88
N PRO A 199 20.59 3.67 -6.07
CA PRO A 199 20.39 3.87 -4.64
C PRO A 199 19.31 4.91 -4.31
N ILE A 200 19.20 5.97 -5.12
CA ILE A 200 18.18 7.01 -4.96
C ILE A 200 16.81 6.43 -5.27
N PHE A 201 16.67 5.71 -6.39
CA PHE A 201 15.42 5.04 -6.73
C PHE A 201 15.03 3.95 -5.73
N ALA A 202 16.01 3.20 -5.21
CA ALA A 202 15.77 2.21 -4.15
C ALA A 202 15.23 2.88 -2.88
N ALA A 203 15.81 4.02 -2.49
CA ALA A 203 15.33 4.76 -1.32
C ALA A 203 13.91 5.31 -1.53
N ILE A 204 13.64 5.90 -2.69
CA ILE A 204 12.30 6.39 -3.06
C ILE A 204 11.31 5.22 -3.09
N PHE A 205 11.66 4.12 -3.75
CA PHE A 205 10.85 2.90 -3.80
C PHE A 205 10.47 2.45 -2.39
N LEU A 206 11.46 2.25 -1.51
CA LEU A 206 11.25 1.76 -0.16
C LEU A 206 10.36 2.70 0.67
N PHE A 207 10.51 4.02 0.48
CA PHE A 207 9.71 5.03 1.15
C PHE A 207 8.21 4.89 0.84
N PHE A 208 7.85 4.63 -0.42
CA PHE A 208 6.46 4.47 -0.85
C PHE A 208 5.94 3.03 -0.75
N TYR A 209 6.83 2.06 -0.88
CA TYR A 209 6.54 0.64 -0.74
C TYR A 209 6.08 0.27 0.67
N LEU A 210 6.76 0.81 1.70
CA LEU A 210 6.44 0.54 3.10
C LEU A 210 4.97 0.87 3.47
N PRO A 211 4.43 2.06 3.13
CA PRO A 211 3.01 2.38 3.25
C PRO A 211 2.05 1.39 2.60
N MET A 212 2.39 0.88 1.41
CA MET A 212 1.57 -0.10 0.68
C MET A 212 1.58 -1.48 1.36
N ARG A 213 2.62 -1.76 2.15
CA ARG A 213 2.78 -2.99 2.95
C ARG A 213 2.36 -2.81 4.41
N LEU A 214 1.61 -1.75 4.73
CA LEU A 214 1.06 -1.52 6.08
C LEU A 214 0.41 -2.76 6.72
N PRO A 215 -0.40 -3.59 6.02
CA PRO A 215 -1.01 -4.77 6.62
C PRO A 215 0.01 -5.82 7.09
N PHE A 216 1.06 -6.03 6.29
CA PHE A 216 2.16 -6.93 6.65
C PHE A 216 2.92 -6.39 7.87
N LEU A 217 3.21 -5.08 7.88
CA LEU A 217 3.88 -4.45 9.02
C LEU A 217 3.03 -4.58 10.29
N LEU A 218 1.72 -4.34 10.19
CA LEU A 218 0.80 -4.49 11.32
C LEU A 218 0.80 -5.91 11.88
N ASP A 219 0.75 -6.94 11.04
CA ASP A 219 0.85 -8.33 11.47
C ASP A 219 2.20 -8.62 12.14
N GLU A 220 3.31 -8.21 11.51
CA GLU A 220 4.67 -8.44 11.98
C GLU A 220 4.96 -7.76 13.33
N TYR A 221 4.40 -6.56 13.53
CA TYR A 221 4.53 -5.83 14.79
C TYR A 221 3.53 -6.27 15.86
N GLN A 222 2.36 -6.82 15.54
CA GLN A 222 1.33 -7.14 16.55
C GLN A 222 1.19 -8.63 16.88
N LEU A 223 1.57 -9.53 15.98
CA LEU A 223 1.35 -10.97 16.15
C LEU A 223 2.64 -11.80 16.26
N HIS A 224 3.75 -11.30 15.72
CA HIS A 224 4.96 -12.11 15.60
C HIS A 224 6.00 -11.85 16.71
N PRO A 225 6.72 -12.90 17.14
CA PRO A 225 7.79 -12.77 18.12
C PRO A 225 8.85 -11.76 17.68
N ALA A 226 9.35 -11.02 18.66
CA ALA A 226 10.34 -9.97 18.42
C ALA A 226 11.67 -10.54 17.90
N LYS A 227 12.10 -11.69 18.43
CA LYS A 227 13.23 -12.46 17.90
C LYS A 227 12.97 -12.88 16.44
N GLY A 228 13.86 -12.47 15.53
CA GLY A 228 13.78 -12.77 14.10
C GLY A 228 12.93 -11.78 13.28
N ARG A 229 12.21 -10.84 13.91
CA ARG A 229 11.43 -9.80 13.22
C ARG A 229 12.27 -9.00 12.23
N ARG A 230 13.46 -8.55 12.64
CA ARG A 230 14.37 -7.79 11.78
C ARG A 230 14.73 -8.54 10.50
N GLY A 231 14.96 -9.85 10.58
CA GLY A 231 15.27 -10.67 9.42
C GLY A 231 14.08 -10.81 8.46
N ARG A 232 12.86 -10.99 8.99
CA ARG A 232 11.63 -11.05 8.18
C ARG A 232 11.33 -9.72 7.51
N LEU A 233 11.44 -8.60 8.24
CA LEU A 233 11.30 -7.26 7.68
C LEU A 233 12.34 -6.99 6.60
N LEU A 234 13.62 -7.33 6.84
CA LEU A 234 14.67 -7.16 5.86
C LEU A 234 14.43 -8.00 4.60
N ALA A 235 13.96 -9.25 4.75
CA ALA A 235 13.62 -10.10 3.62
C ALA A 235 12.48 -9.51 2.80
N GLU A 236 11.42 -9.00 3.45
CA GLU A 236 10.32 -8.33 2.77
C GLU A 236 10.77 -7.08 2.01
N LEU A 237 11.65 -6.26 2.62
CA LEU A 237 12.20 -5.08 1.96
C LEU A 237 13.12 -5.45 0.79
N ALA A 238 13.94 -6.49 0.94
CA ALA A 238 14.84 -6.96 -0.10
C ALA A 238 14.06 -7.54 -1.30
N LEU A 239 13.02 -8.34 -1.05
CA LEU A 239 12.14 -8.86 -2.08
C LEU A 239 11.38 -7.73 -2.78
N GLY A 240 10.81 -6.80 -2.00
CA GLY A 240 10.18 -5.59 -2.53
C GLY A 240 11.11 -4.81 -3.45
N ALA A 241 12.31 -4.48 -2.97
CA ALA A 241 13.30 -3.74 -3.76
C ALA A 241 13.73 -4.49 -5.02
N ALA A 242 13.93 -5.81 -4.94
CA ALA A 242 14.26 -6.63 -6.10
C ALA A 242 13.14 -6.58 -7.16
N VAL A 243 11.87 -6.70 -6.74
CA VAL A 243 10.72 -6.62 -7.64
C VAL A 243 10.54 -5.21 -8.20
N GLY A 244 10.66 -4.18 -7.37
CA GLY A 244 10.53 -2.79 -7.79
C GLY A 244 11.63 -2.32 -8.74
N LEU A 245 12.86 -2.78 -8.53
CA LEU A 245 14.01 -2.41 -9.36
C LEU A 245 14.22 -3.34 -10.55
N TYR A 246 13.52 -4.48 -10.63
CA TYR A 246 13.65 -5.42 -11.74
C TYR A 246 13.49 -4.75 -13.13
N PRO A 247 12.54 -3.82 -13.36
CA PRO A 247 12.41 -3.13 -14.64
C PRO A 247 13.66 -2.34 -15.08
N PHE A 248 14.57 -1.94 -14.18
CA PHE A 248 15.83 -1.28 -14.57
C PHE A 248 16.78 -2.18 -15.37
N PHE A 249 16.55 -3.50 -15.33
CA PHE A 249 17.44 -4.52 -15.89
C PHE A 249 16.83 -5.29 -17.07
N VAL A 250 15.56 -5.01 -17.41
CA VAL A 250 14.87 -5.56 -18.59
C VAL A 250 14.92 -4.56 -19.72
#